data_AF-A0A7J6REV4-F1
#
_entry.id   AF-A0A7J6REV4-F1
#
_cell.length_a   1.000
_cell.length_b   1.000
_cell.length_c   1.000
_cell.angle_alpha   90.00
_cell.angle_beta   90.00
_cell.angle_gamma   90.00
#
_symmetry.space_group_name_H-M   'P 1'
#
loop_
_entity.id
_entity.type
_entity.pdbx_description
1 polymer ?
#
loop_
_entity_poly.entity_id
_entity_poly.type
_entity_poly.pdbx_seq_one_letter_code
_entity_poly.pdbx_strand_id
1 'polypeptide(L)'
;VAVHGSWSAMMFPLLLSSAGILVGIVTLMSVNIFYKVREIKDVEKALKGILIISTTIQTPVAILLAWWALPSGLFAIDASRLHCAWWKCAICVLLGLWSGLCIGNITEYFTSDTYKPVRSIADAEKISAATGIIIGLASGYASTVIPIICLAITICVAFSLAGMFG
;
A
#
# COMPACT_ATOMS: atom_id res chain seq x y z
N VAL A 1 -6.05 -30.12 -2.11
CA VAL A 1 -7.22 -29.64 -2.90
C VAL A 1 -6.73 -28.51 -3.79
N ALA A 2 -6.96 -28.58 -5.11
CA ALA A 2 -6.60 -27.50 -6.03
C ALA A 2 -7.56 -26.32 -5.85
N VAL A 3 -7.10 -25.09 -6.10
CA VAL A 3 -7.94 -23.87 -6.04
C VAL A 3 -9.21 -24.00 -6.89
N HIS A 4 -9.16 -24.76 -7.99
CA HIS A 4 -10.28 -25.08 -8.86
C HIS A 4 -11.43 -25.87 -8.19
N GLY A 5 -11.22 -26.46 -7.01
CA GLY A 5 -12.23 -27.24 -6.29
C GLY A 5 -13.14 -26.43 -5.37
N SER A 6 -12.89 -25.13 -5.18
CA SER A 6 -13.66 -24.31 -4.23
C SER A 6 -13.92 -22.91 -4.79
N TRP A 7 -15.18 -22.65 -5.16
CA TRP A 7 -15.66 -21.36 -5.69
C TRP A 7 -15.22 -20.15 -4.85
N SER A 8 -15.23 -20.29 -3.52
CA SER A 8 -14.81 -19.24 -2.57
C SER A 8 -13.34 -18.82 -2.73
N ALA A 9 -12.44 -19.75 -3.03
CA ALA A 9 -11.01 -19.46 -3.17
C ALA A 9 -10.69 -18.75 -4.49
N MET A 10 -11.42 -19.07 -5.57
CA MET A 10 -11.29 -18.38 -6.86
C MET A 10 -11.82 -16.94 -6.80
N MET A 11 -12.85 -16.70 -5.99
CA MET A 11 -13.46 -15.38 -5.79
C MET A 11 -12.69 -14.50 -4.79
N PHE A 12 -11.64 -15.01 -4.14
CA PHE A 12 -10.86 -14.28 -3.12
C PHE A 12 -10.42 -12.86 -3.53
N PRO A 13 -9.78 -12.61 -4.70
CA PRO A 13 -9.37 -11.25 -5.09
C PRO A 13 -10.57 -10.31 -5.31
N LEU A 14 -11.71 -10.83 -5.77
CA LEU A 14 -12.95 -10.07 -5.94
C LEU A 14 -13.58 -9.73 -4.59
N LEU A 15 -13.61 -10.68 -3.65
CA LEU A 15 -14.09 -10.47 -2.28
C LEU A 15 -13.22 -9.44 -1.54
N LEU A 16 -11.89 -9.52 -1.69
CA LEU A 16 -10.96 -8.56 -1.12
C LEU A 16 -11.22 -7.13 -1.64
N SER A 17 -11.44 -7.00 -2.96
CA SER A 17 -11.75 -5.71 -3.60
C SER A 17 -13.09 -5.15 -3.14
N SER A 18 -14.13 -5.98 -3.08
CA SER A 18 -15.47 -5.61 -2.60
C SER A 18 -15.44 -5.13 -1.14
N ALA A 19 -14.75 -5.86 -0.26
CA ALA A 19 -14.57 -5.43 1.12
C ALA A 19 -13.77 -4.12 1.23
N GLY A 20 -12.79 -3.90 0.35
CA GLY A 20 -12.04 -2.64 0.26
C GLY A 20 -12.94 -1.43 -0.01
N ILE A 21 -13.99 -1.57 -0.82
CA ILE A 21 -14.97 -0.49 -1.05
C ILE A 21 -15.70 -0.14 0.25
N LEU A 22 -16.14 -1.15 1.00
CA LEU A 22 -16.81 -0.93 2.30
C LEU A 22 -15.87 -0.26 3.31
N VAL A 23 -14.62 -0.72 3.39
CA VAL A 23 -13.59 -0.09 4.23
C VAL A 23 -13.33 1.36 3.81
N GLY A 24 -13.31 1.64 2.51
CA GLY A 24 -13.16 3.00 1.98
C GLY A 24 -14.28 3.94 2.44
N ILE A 25 -15.54 3.49 2.36
CA ILE A 25 -16.70 4.27 2.83
C ILE A 25 -16.60 4.55 4.34
N VAL A 26 -16.27 3.53 5.14
CA VAL A 26 -16.11 3.69 6.60
C VAL A 26 -14.94 4.62 6.94
N THR A 27 -13.85 4.55 6.17
CA THR A 27 -12.68 5.43 6.37
C THR A 27 -13.03 6.88 6.08
N LEU A 28 -13.76 7.16 5.00
CA LEU A 28 -14.20 8.51 4.65
C LEU A 28 -15.08 9.12 5.76
N MET A 29 -16.02 8.32 6.29
CA MET A 29 -16.87 8.76 7.39
C MET A 29 -16.06 9.02 8.67
N SER A 30 -15.10 8.14 8.98
CA SER A 30 -14.25 8.26 10.18
C SER A 30 -13.34 9.49 10.11
N VAL A 31 -12.69 9.75 8.98
CA VAL A 31 -11.75 10.86 8.82
C VAL A 31 -12.46 12.21 8.96
N ASN A 32 -13.68 12.34 8.46
CA ASN A 32 -14.46 13.58 8.60
C ASN A 32 -14.75 13.92 10.08
N ILE A 33 -14.82 12.89 10.94
CA ILE A 33 -15.04 13.05 12.39
C ILE A 33 -13.72 13.36 13.12
N PHE A 34 -12.64 12.63 12.80
CA PHE A 34 -11.36 12.73 13.53
C PHE A 34 -10.43 13.85 13.02
N TYR A 35 -10.48 14.21 11.73
CA TYR A 35 -9.62 15.21 11.10
C TYR A 35 -10.46 16.29 10.43
N LYS A 36 -11.11 17.13 11.25
CA LYS A 36 -11.88 18.26 10.74
C LYS A 36 -10.95 19.32 10.18
N VAL A 37 -10.91 19.44 8.85
CA VAL A 37 -10.10 20.44 8.13
C VAL A 37 -10.64 21.83 8.43
N ARG A 38 -9.81 22.69 9.03
CA ARG A 38 -10.12 24.12 9.26
C ARG A 38 -9.12 25.02 8.57
N GLU A 39 -7.85 24.61 8.53
CA GLU A 39 -6.78 25.32 7.85
C GLU A 39 -6.18 24.51 6.69
N ILE A 40 -5.47 25.18 5.78
CA ILE A 40 -4.83 24.55 4.61
C ILE A 40 -3.82 23.48 5.04
N LYS A 41 -3.09 23.70 6.14
CA LYS A 41 -2.12 22.75 6.70
C LYS A 41 -2.78 21.46 7.21
N ASP A 42 -4.07 21.51 7.57
CA ASP A 42 -4.80 20.35 8.04
C ASP A 42 -5.20 19.41 6.89
N VAL A 43 -5.20 19.90 5.64
CA VAL A 43 -5.58 19.12 4.46
C VAL A 43 -4.60 17.97 4.25
N GLU A 44 -3.29 18.25 4.29
CA GLU A 44 -2.23 17.23 4.16
C GLU A 44 -2.35 16.17 5.26
N LYS A 45 -2.55 16.62 6.50
CA LYS A 45 -2.70 15.75 7.67
C LYS A 45 -3.96 14.88 7.58
N ALA A 46 -5.07 15.43 7.09
CA ALA A 46 -6.31 14.69 6.89
C ALA A 46 -6.13 13.62 5.78
N LEU A 47 -5.48 13.97 4.67
CA LEU A 47 -5.22 13.05 3.57
C LEU A 47 -4.33 11.87 4.01
N LYS A 48 -3.29 12.17 4.79
CA LYS A 48 -2.45 11.15 5.45
C LYS A 48 -3.25 10.29 6.43
N GLY A 49 -4.16 10.91 7.17
CA GLY A 49 -5.12 10.24 8.05
C GLY A 49 -5.95 9.20 7.28
N ILE A 50 -6.47 9.54 6.10
CA ILE A 50 -7.21 8.59 5.24
C ILE A 50 -6.35 7.38 4.90
N LEU A 51 -5.10 7.60 4.48
CA LEU A 51 -4.22 6.53 4.04
C LEU A 51 -3.86 5.59 5.21
N ILE A 52 -3.53 6.14 6.39
CA ILE A 52 -3.21 5.35 7.58
C ILE A 52 -4.46 4.60 8.10
N ILE A 53 -5.60 5.27 8.18
CA ILE A 53 -6.85 4.68 8.69
C ILE A 53 -7.33 3.56 7.76
N SER A 54 -7.34 3.78 6.44
CA SER A 54 -7.74 2.75 5.47
C SER A 54 -6.82 1.53 5.54
N THR A 55 -5.49 1.70 5.60
CA THR A 55 -4.55 0.57 5.76
C THR A 55 -4.78 -0.17 7.09
N THR A 56 -5.03 0.55 8.17
CA THR A 56 -5.24 -0.04 9.50
C THR A 56 -6.55 -0.83 9.57
N ILE A 57 -7.64 -0.34 8.97
CA ILE A 57 -8.94 -1.03 8.93
C ILE A 57 -8.91 -2.20 7.92
N GLN A 58 -8.23 -2.04 6.78
CA GLN A 58 -8.14 -3.08 5.76
C GLN A 58 -7.31 -4.28 6.23
N THR A 59 -6.32 -4.08 7.10
CA THR A 59 -5.46 -5.16 7.64
C THR A 59 -6.25 -6.30 8.32
N PRO A 60 -7.09 -6.06 9.35
CA PRO A 60 -7.88 -7.11 9.99
C PRO A 60 -8.95 -7.68 9.04
N VAL A 61 -9.54 -6.86 8.16
CA VAL A 61 -10.51 -7.33 7.16
C VAL A 61 -9.88 -8.31 6.18
N ALA A 62 -8.67 -8.03 5.69
CA ALA A 62 -7.94 -8.92 4.80
C ALA A 62 -7.58 -10.25 5.48
N ILE A 63 -7.20 -10.22 6.76
CA ILE A 63 -6.92 -11.45 7.55
C ILE A 63 -8.20 -12.27 7.75
N LEU A 64 -9.32 -11.63 8.10
CA LEU A 64 -10.60 -12.30 8.31
C LEU A 64 -11.12 -12.94 7.02
N LEU A 65 -11.01 -12.22 5.89
CA LEU A 65 -11.37 -12.75 4.58
C LEU A 65 -10.45 -13.90 4.17
N ALA A 66 -9.15 -13.82 4.45
CA ALA A 66 -8.23 -14.91 4.16
C ALA A 66 -8.57 -16.17 4.97
N TRP A 67 -8.96 -16.01 6.24
CA TRP A 67 -9.38 -17.12 7.08
C TRP A 67 -10.73 -17.72 6.65
N TRP A 68 -11.68 -16.89 6.19
CA TRP A 68 -13.03 -17.33 5.81
C TRP A 68 -13.11 -17.90 4.38
N ALA A 69 -12.40 -17.30 3.42
CA ALA A 69 -12.51 -17.65 2.00
C ALA A 69 -11.54 -18.75 1.55
N LEU A 70 -10.41 -18.94 2.25
CA LEU A 70 -9.44 -19.98 1.91
C LEU A 70 -9.60 -21.23 2.79
N PRO A 71 -9.49 -22.44 2.21
CA PRO A 71 -9.55 -23.68 2.99
C PRO A 71 -8.38 -23.76 3.97
N SER A 72 -8.64 -24.32 5.15
CA SER A 72 -7.66 -24.48 6.25
C SER A 72 -6.53 -25.48 5.95
N GLY A 73 -6.68 -26.29 4.90
CA GLY A 73 -5.68 -27.24 4.42
C GLY A 73 -4.69 -26.64 3.42
N LEU A 74 -3.59 -27.35 3.17
CA LEU A 74 -2.63 -26.97 2.14
C LEU A 74 -3.27 -27.10 0.75
N PHE A 75 -3.36 -25.99 0.04
CA PHE A 75 -3.92 -25.94 -1.31
C PHE A 75 -2.82 -25.71 -2.34
N ALA A 76 -3.00 -26.31 -3.51
CA ALA A 76 -2.10 -26.17 -4.63
C ALA A 76 -2.62 -25.03 -5.53
N ILE A 77 -1.80 -23.99 -5.65
CA ILE A 77 -2.01 -22.87 -6.59
C ILE A 77 -1.51 -23.26 -7.99
N ASP A 78 -0.50 -24.13 -8.05
CA ASP A 78 0.13 -24.62 -9.27
C ASP A 78 0.54 -26.10 -9.10
N ALA A 79 0.69 -26.84 -10.20
CA ALA A 79 1.08 -28.25 -10.23
C ALA A 79 2.45 -28.51 -9.54
N SER A 80 3.27 -27.48 -9.39
CA SER A 80 4.61 -27.51 -8.82
C SER A 80 4.69 -27.16 -7.32
N ARG A 81 3.68 -26.50 -6.74
CA ARG A 81 3.72 -26.03 -5.34
C ARG A 81 2.48 -26.47 -4.56
N LEU A 82 2.57 -27.66 -3.97
CA LEU A 82 1.47 -28.36 -3.30
C LEU A 82 1.03 -27.72 -1.95
N HIS A 83 1.68 -26.67 -1.46
CA HIS A 83 1.70 -26.32 -0.04
C HIS A 83 1.53 -24.81 0.25
N CYS A 84 0.44 -24.19 -0.21
CA CYS A 84 0.05 -22.84 0.24
C CYS A 84 -0.95 -22.93 1.40
N ALA A 85 -0.67 -22.20 2.48
CA ALA A 85 -1.59 -22.05 3.62
C ALA A 85 -2.21 -20.65 3.58
N TRP A 86 -3.44 -20.50 4.08
CA TRP A 86 -4.18 -19.24 4.09
C TRP A 86 -3.37 -18.05 4.66
N TRP A 87 -2.55 -18.29 5.69
CA TRP A 87 -1.71 -17.26 6.32
C TRP A 87 -0.64 -16.72 5.38
N LYS A 88 -0.11 -17.54 4.46
CA LYS A 88 0.90 -17.10 3.47
C LYS A 88 0.28 -16.11 2.48
N CYS A 89 -0.92 -16.40 2.00
CA CYS A 89 -1.67 -15.50 1.11
C CYS A 89 -2.10 -14.21 1.83
N ALA A 90 -2.51 -14.31 3.09
CA ALA A 90 -2.80 -13.13 3.91
C ALA A 90 -1.56 -12.23 4.02
N ILE A 91 -0.38 -12.81 4.28
CA ILE A 91 0.87 -12.04 4.35
C ILE A 91 1.23 -11.39 3.03
N CYS A 92 1.03 -12.03 1.87
CA CYS A 92 1.28 -11.38 0.58
C CYS A 92 0.43 -10.11 0.41
N VAL A 93 -0.89 -10.21 0.70
CA VAL A 93 -1.81 -9.07 0.64
C VAL A 93 -1.41 -7.98 1.63
N LEU A 94 -1.06 -8.36 2.86
CA LEU A 94 -0.62 -7.40 3.88
C LEU A 94 0.68 -6.71 3.47
N LEU A 95 1.67 -7.44 2.95
CA LEU A 95 2.92 -6.85 2.49
C LEU A 95 2.68 -5.84 1.38
N GLY A 96 1.82 -6.15 0.41
CA GLY A 96 1.42 -5.20 -0.63
C GLY A 96 0.76 -3.95 -0.04
N LEU A 97 -0.16 -4.12 0.91
CA LEU A 97 -0.87 -3.03 1.59
C LEU A 97 0.09 -2.12 2.37
N TRP A 98 0.98 -2.69 3.18
CA TRP A 98 1.94 -1.94 3.98
C TRP A 98 3.04 -1.30 3.12
N SER A 99 3.47 -1.97 2.05
CA SER A 99 4.39 -1.41 1.06
C SER A 99 3.79 -0.18 0.38
N GLY A 100 2.49 -0.23 0.03
CA GLY A 100 1.75 0.93 -0.48
C GLY A 100 1.72 2.12 0.49
N LEU A 101 1.49 1.86 1.79
CA LEU A 101 1.56 2.88 2.84
C LEU A 101 2.97 3.49 2.96
N CYS A 102 4.02 2.67 2.91
CA CYS A 102 5.40 3.15 2.90
C CYS A 102 5.68 4.05 1.70
N ILE A 103 5.28 3.62 0.50
CA ILE A 103 5.45 4.40 -0.74
C ILE A 103 4.73 5.74 -0.62
N GLY A 104 3.47 5.76 -0.14
CA GLY A 104 2.72 7.00 0.07
C GLY A 104 3.42 8.00 1.00
N ASN A 105 3.95 7.52 2.13
CA ASN A 105 4.69 8.36 3.07
C ASN A 105 5.99 8.92 2.48
N ILE A 106 6.71 8.11 1.69
CA ILE A 106 7.94 8.55 1.03
C ILE A 106 7.63 9.58 -0.05
N THR A 107 6.60 9.34 -0.87
CA THR A 107 6.16 10.29 -1.89
C THR A 107 5.80 11.63 -1.25
N GLU A 108 5.03 11.64 -0.17
CA GLU A 108 4.71 12.85 0.61
C GLU A 108 5.98 13.59 1.06
N TYR A 109 6.97 12.88 1.61
CA TYR A 109 8.23 13.49 2.04
C TYR A 109 8.98 14.22 0.92
N PHE A 110 8.92 13.70 -0.32
CA PHE A 110 9.60 14.30 -1.48
C PHE A 110 8.73 15.32 -2.23
N THR A 111 7.42 15.40 -1.98
CA THR A 111 6.50 16.28 -2.73
C THR A 111 5.84 17.38 -1.90
N SER A 112 5.75 17.26 -0.57
CA SER A 112 5.16 18.28 0.29
C SER A 112 6.14 19.41 0.61
N ASP A 113 5.64 20.66 0.55
CA ASP A 113 6.38 21.89 0.82
C ASP A 113 6.83 22.04 2.28
N THR A 114 6.22 21.26 3.17
CA THR A 114 6.58 21.20 4.59
C THR A 114 7.96 20.55 4.80
N TYR A 115 8.40 19.68 3.89
CA TYR A 115 9.63 18.90 4.06
C TYR A 115 10.86 19.56 3.41
N LYS A 116 12.04 19.15 3.92
CA LYS A 116 13.35 19.65 3.48
C LYS A 116 13.63 19.54 1.96
N PRO A 117 13.33 18.44 1.25
CA PRO A 117 13.73 18.32 -0.15
C PRO A 117 13.02 19.36 -1.03
N VAL A 118 11.73 19.59 -0.82
CA VAL A 118 10.97 20.60 -1.58
C VAL A 118 11.41 22.02 -1.22
N ARG A 119 11.64 22.28 0.08
CA ARG A 119 12.13 23.59 0.53
C ARG A 119 13.52 23.92 -0.03
N SER A 120 14.40 22.92 -0.16
CA SER A 120 15.72 23.09 -0.76
C SER A 120 15.65 23.45 -2.25
N ILE A 121 14.64 22.95 -2.99
CA ILE A 121 14.42 23.32 -4.39
C ILE A 121 14.00 24.79 -4.46
N ALA A 122 13.02 25.19 -3.64
CA ALA A 122 12.54 26.58 -3.58
C ALA A 122 13.64 27.57 -3.16
N ASP A 123 14.54 27.19 -2.26
CA ASP A 123 15.67 28.02 -1.87
C ASP A 123 16.72 28.15 -2.99
N ALA A 124 16.91 27.12 -3.81
CA ALA A 124 17.83 27.16 -4.94
C ALA A 124 17.32 28.02 -6.10
N GLU A 125 16.01 28.11 -6.29
CA GLU A 125 15.39 28.99 -7.29
C GLU A 125 15.65 30.48 -7.04
N LYS A 126 15.88 30.87 -5.77
CA LYS A 126 16.26 32.24 -5.42
C LYS A 126 17.59 32.69 -6.04
N ILE A 127 18.47 31.73 -6.36
CA ILE A 127 19.77 31.99 -6.99
C ILE A 127 19.61 32.02 -8.52
N SER A 128 18.96 31.01 -9.08
CA SER A 128 18.69 30.92 -10.52
C SER A 128 17.64 29.85 -10.82
N ALA A 129 16.78 30.12 -11.81
CA ALA A 129 15.80 29.15 -12.31
C ALA A 129 16.46 27.85 -12.81
N ALA A 130 17.66 27.93 -13.40
CA ALA A 130 18.38 26.76 -13.89
C ALA A 130 18.79 25.82 -12.75
N THR A 131 19.20 26.38 -11.60
CA THR A 131 19.62 25.60 -10.43
C THR A 131 18.43 24.87 -9.79
N GLY A 132 17.25 25.50 -9.78
CA GLY A 132 16.00 24.88 -9.35
C GLY A 132 15.65 23.62 -10.16
N ILE A 133 15.75 23.70 -11.50
CA ILE A 133 15.50 22.55 -12.39
C ILE A 133 16.49 21.41 -12.11
N ILE A 134 17.78 21.71 -11.95
CA ILE A 134 18.81 20.69 -11.71
C ILE A 134 18.56 19.97 -10.38
N ILE A 135 18.27 20.72 -9.30
CA ILE A 135 18.03 20.14 -7.97
C ILE A 135 16.68 19.40 -7.95
N GLY A 136 15.67 19.91 -8.64
CA GLY A 136 14.38 19.22 -8.81
C GLY A 136 14.53 17.85 -9.48
N LEU A 137 15.28 17.80 -10.59
CA LEU A 137 15.61 16.54 -11.27
C LEU A 137 16.40 15.59 -10.36
N ALA A 138 17.40 16.11 -9.65
CA ALA A 138 18.20 15.32 -8.71
C ALA A 138 17.34 14.73 -7.58
N SER A 139 16.43 15.51 -7.00
CA SER A 139 15.49 15.06 -5.97
C SER A 139 14.52 14.00 -6.51
N GLY A 140 14.03 14.17 -7.74
CA GLY A 140 13.18 13.17 -8.40
C GLY A 140 13.89 11.83 -8.56
N TYR A 141 15.13 11.82 -9.05
CA TYR A 141 15.93 10.58 -9.15
C TYR A 141 16.15 9.93 -7.78
N ALA A 142 16.44 10.73 -6.75
CA ALA A 142 16.61 10.22 -5.38
C ALA A 142 15.32 9.61 -4.79
N SER A 143 14.15 10.18 -5.10
CA SER A 143 12.87 9.73 -4.53
C SER A 143 12.47 8.30 -4.95
N THR A 144 13.00 7.80 -6.07
CA THR A 144 12.63 6.47 -6.60
C THR A 144 13.33 5.32 -5.91
N VAL A 145 14.44 5.57 -5.22
CA VAL A 145 15.28 4.52 -4.61
C VAL A 145 14.51 3.73 -3.55
N ILE A 146 13.84 4.42 -2.64
CA ILE A 146 13.14 3.77 -1.52
C ILE A 146 11.88 3.02 -2.01
N PRO A 147 11.01 3.60 -2.87
CA PRO A 147 9.90 2.87 -3.47
C PRO A 147 10.32 1.60 -4.21
N ILE A 148 11.42 1.64 -4.98
CA ILE A 148 11.93 0.45 -5.69
C ILE A 148 12.36 -0.64 -4.71
N ILE A 149 13.05 -0.28 -3.62
CA ILE A 149 13.46 -1.25 -2.59
C ILE A 149 12.23 -1.87 -1.91
N CYS A 150 11.22 -1.06 -1.55
CA CYS A 150 9.97 -1.55 -0.97
C CYS A 150 9.26 -2.54 -1.91
N LEU A 151 9.16 -2.22 -3.20
CA LEU A 151 8.58 -3.10 -4.20
C LEU A 151 9.39 -4.40 -4.38
N ALA A 152 10.72 -4.31 -4.45
CA ALA A 152 11.59 -5.48 -4.58
C ALA A 152 11.41 -6.46 -3.41
N ILE A 153 11.39 -5.96 -2.18
CA ILE A 153 11.14 -6.79 -0.98
C ILE A 153 9.75 -7.42 -1.04
N THR A 154 8.74 -6.64 -1.41
CA THR A 154 7.34 -7.12 -1.53
C THR A 154 7.25 -8.27 -2.52
N ILE A 155 7.83 -8.11 -3.73
CA ILE A 155 7.81 -9.11 -4.79
C ILE A 155 8.58 -10.37 -4.36
N CYS A 156 9.78 -10.23 -3.80
CA CYS A 156 10.60 -11.37 -3.37
C CYS A 156 9.88 -12.24 -2.33
N VAL A 157 9.21 -11.61 -1.35
CA VAL A 157 8.49 -12.32 -0.30
C VAL A 157 7.19 -12.91 -0.84
N ALA A 158 6.40 -12.14 -1.60
CA ALA A 158 5.14 -12.60 -2.19
C ALA A 158 5.36 -13.81 -3.12
N PHE A 159 6.38 -13.74 -3.98
CA PHE A 159 6.73 -14.81 -4.91
C PHE A 159 7.26 -16.08 -4.20
N SER A 160 7.99 -15.92 -3.09
CA SER A 160 8.45 -17.05 -2.28
C SER A 160 7.29 -17.75 -1.55
N LEU A 161 6.26 -16.99 -1.16
CA LEU A 161 5.14 -17.51 -0.37
C LEU A 161 4.03 -18.15 -1.20
N ALA A 162 3.59 -17.48 -2.29
CA ALA A 162 2.42 -17.89 -3.07
C ALA A 162 2.66 -17.84 -4.59
N GLY A 163 3.90 -17.73 -5.05
CA GLY A 163 4.24 -17.74 -6.48
C GLY A 163 3.62 -16.55 -7.21
N MET A 164 3.03 -16.78 -8.39
CA MET A 164 2.36 -15.73 -9.17
C MET A 164 1.01 -15.26 -8.60
N PHE A 165 0.44 -15.99 -7.64
CA PHE A 165 -0.84 -15.63 -7.02
C PHE A 165 -0.69 -14.64 -5.86
N GLY A 166 0.49 -14.63 -5.21
CA GLY A 166 0.82 -13.69 -4.14
C GLY A 166 1.26 -12.36 -4.69
#